data_AF-A0A2V7WZQ9-F1
#
_entry.id   AF-A0A2V7WZQ9-F1
#
_cell.length_a   1.000
_cell.length_b   1.000
_cell.length_c   1.000
_cell.angle_alpha   90.00
_cell.angle_beta   90.00
_cell.angle_gamma   90.00
#
_symmetry.space_group_name_H-M   'P 1'
#
loop_
_entity.id
_entity.type
_entity.pdbx_description
1 polymer ?
#
loop_
_entity_poly.entity_id
_entity_poly.type
_entity_poly.pdbx_seq_one_letter_code
_entity_poly.pdbx_strand_id
1 'polypeptide(L)'
;MNRGLFTVLTALLLVAGMHAQQQVTVSGYGWTVTADPAESTVTVEHERLGPVLRNVRLGLRGTEAVTGWTAERSGQDQLLIRSSRPMMSWRFEPGPDQLTISSTSYDAQLTATAPAPVTRIPTRLIDREGAPVVWLGNGEVKGSYGAEVPGVPSFLPRQNPEVMYFSLGQVSNPLLHSLFDRSTGIAIDFPLHTRMLRNAADADEVAVTIPVEDSALVRLYPDYFTKTLELPFYIPFNDTHFPSAPMVWSSWTSYYEAVTEADIVRNTDWLSENLRPYGFQYVQLDDGYDRDETGQHYWIENWDTRKFPHGPQWLTSYIKSKGLRAGIWLVPNAYGGAVQQHPEWYLRYK
;
A
#
# COMPACT_ATOMS: atom_id res chain seq x y z
N MET A 1 -49.73 78.41 23.67
CA MET A 1 -48.48 78.06 22.95
C MET A 1 -48.03 76.68 23.38
N ASN A 2 -47.46 75.94 22.43
CA ASN A 2 -46.84 74.60 22.53
C ASN A 2 -47.71 73.34 22.48
N ARG A 3 -47.76 72.83 21.24
CA ARG A 3 -47.96 71.45 20.81
C ARG A 3 -46.86 70.52 21.37
N GLY A 4 -47.21 69.26 21.61
CA GLY A 4 -46.25 68.16 21.80
C GLY A 4 -46.86 66.87 21.29
N LEU A 5 -46.49 66.49 20.06
CA LEU A 5 -46.91 65.30 19.33
C LEU A 5 -46.23 64.06 19.93
N PHE A 6 -46.97 62.99 20.21
CA PHE A 6 -46.41 61.66 20.46
C PHE A 6 -46.00 61.04 19.13
N THR A 7 -44.72 60.69 18.98
CA THR A 7 -44.23 59.88 17.85
C THR A 7 -43.67 58.58 18.43
N VAL A 8 -44.36 57.47 18.16
CA VAL A 8 -43.88 56.12 18.43
C VAL A 8 -42.92 55.76 17.30
N LEU A 9 -41.64 55.56 17.64
CA LEU A 9 -40.61 55.14 16.69
C LEU A 9 -40.45 53.62 16.81
N THR A 10 -41.01 52.88 15.86
CA THR A 10 -40.81 51.43 15.74
C THR A 10 -39.49 51.19 15.00
N ALA A 11 -38.46 50.75 15.72
CA ALA A 11 -37.20 50.34 15.11
C ALA A 11 -37.35 48.95 14.47
N LEU A 12 -37.39 48.90 13.13
CA LEU A 12 -37.20 47.65 12.38
C LEU A 12 -35.70 47.31 12.37
N LEU A 13 -35.30 46.35 13.19
CA LEU A 13 -34.01 45.67 13.07
C LEU A 13 -34.09 44.68 11.89
N LEU A 14 -33.47 45.06 10.77
CA LEU A 14 -33.12 44.13 9.69
C LEU A 14 -32.03 43.19 10.20
N VAL A 15 -32.44 42.04 10.73
CA VAL A 15 -31.53 40.91 10.97
C VAL A 15 -31.25 40.27 9.61
N ALA A 16 -30.15 40.71 8.98
CA ALA A 16 -29.56 39.96 7.88
C ALA A 16 -28.98 38.66 8.46
N GLY A 17 -29.82 37.63 8.55
CA GLY A 17 -29.40 36.30 8.95
C GLY A 17 -28.48 35.73 7.87
N MET A 18 -27.17 35.77 8.09
CA MET A 18 -26.26 34.82 7.45
C MET A 18 -26.65 33.43 7.98
N HIS A 19 -27.59 32.78 7.31
CA HIS A 19 -27.83 31.36 7.53
C HIS A 19 -26.60 30.63 7.01
N ALA A 20 -25.73 30.18 7.93
CA ALA A 20 -24.72 29.19 7.60
C ALA A 20 -25.46 27.98 7.04
N GLN A 21 -25.19 27.62 5.78
CA GLN A 21 -25.84 26.49 5.16
C GLN A 21 -25.34 25.21 5.84
N GLN A 22 -26.28 24.40 6.30
CA GLN A 22 -25.99 23.14 6.99
C GLN A 22 -25.21 22.21 6.06
N GLN A 23 -24.31 21.40 6.65
CA GLN A 23 -23.60 20.35 5.93
C GLN A 23 -24.58 19.43 5.20
N VAL A 24 -24.18 18.99 4.00
CA VAL A 24 -24.97 18.08 3.17
C VAL A 24 -24.17 16.82 2.91
N THR A 25 -24.69 15.71 3.40
CA THR A 25 -24.08 14.39 3.23
C THR A 25 -24.92 13.53 2.29
N VAL A 26 -24.29 12.78 1.41
CA VAL A 26 -24.89 11.66 0.66
C VAL A 26 -24.09 10.39 0.92
N SER A 27 -24.77 9.25 0.94
CA SER A 27 -24.14 7.95 1.16
C SER A 27 -24.77 6.91 0.25
N GLY A 28 -23.95 6.04 -0.31
CA GLY A 28 -24.39 4.99 -1.24
C GLY A 28 -23.23 4.11 -1.64
N TYR A 29 -23.47 2.81 -1.84
CA TYR A 29 -22.44 1.85 -2.28
C TYR A 29 -21.17 1.85 -1.40
N GLY A 30 -21.31 2.03 -0.09
CA GLY A 30 -20.20 2.11 0.87
C GLY A 30 -19.50 3.47 0.94
N TRP A 31 -19.77 4.38 -0.01
CA TRP A 31 -19.25 5.75 0.03
C TRP A 31 -20.09 6.66 0.93
N THR A 32 -19.42 7.64 1.54
CA THR A 32 -20.04 8.79 2.19
C THR A 32 -19.34 10.05 1.72
N VAL A 33 -20.10 11.00 1.18
CA VAL A 33 -19.59 12.28 0.68
C VAL A 33 -20.31 13.41 1.41
N THR A 34 -19.55 14.23 2.12
CA THR A 34 -20.09 15.33 2.93
C THR A 34 -19.53 16.66 2.42
N ALA A 35 -20.41 17.55 1.94
CA ALA A 35 -20.08 18.93 1.67
C ALA A 35 -20.35 19.80 2.90
N ASP A 36 -19.39 20.66 3.20
CA ASP A 36 -19.51 21.76 4.15
C ASP A 36 -19.42 23.08 3.37
N PRO A 37 -20.56 23.75 3.09
CA PRO A 37 -20.55 25.03 2.40
C PRO A 37 -19.92 26.17 3.23
N ALA A 38 -19.96 26.09 4.57
CA ALA A 38 -19.39 27.11 5.43
C ALA A 38 -17.86 27.10 5.35
N GLU A 39 -17.28 25.90 5.40
CA GLU A 39 -15.85 25.71 5.24
C GLU A 39 -15.40 25.65 3.78
N SER A 40 -16.32 25.55 2.82
CA SER A 40 -16.02 25.32 1.39
C SER A 40 -15.11 24.09 1.19
N THR A 41 -15.51 22.98 1.82
CA THR A 41 -14.81 21.68 1.75
C THR A 41 -15.76 20.53 1.44
N VAL A 42 -15.24 19.49 0.82
CA VAL A 42 -15.88 18.18 0.73
C VAL A 42 -15.00 17.13 1.43
N THR A 43 -15.61 16.16 2.09
CA THR A 43 -14.93 14.97 2.62
C THR A 43 -15.51 13.74 1.94
N VAL A 44 -14.65 12.84 1.50
CA VAL A 44 -15.00 11.57 0.84
C VAL A 44 -14.45 10.42 1.66
N GLU A 45 -15.33 9.52 2.07
CA GLU A 45 -15.02 8.34 2.87
C GLU A 45 -15.62 7.10 2.22
N HIS A 46 -15.04 5.94 2.51
CA HIS A 46 -15.58 4.64 2.13
C HIS A 46 -15.55 3.70 3.34
N GLU A 47 -16.62 2.96 3.59
CA GLU A 47 -16.82 2.18 4.83
C GLU A 47 -15.65 1.23 5.17
N ARG A 48 -15.02 0.63 4.15
CA ARG A 48 -13.88 -0.28 4.32
C ARG A 48 -12.54 0.44 4.47
N LEU A 49 -12.42 1.67 3.95
CA LEU A 49 -11.17 2.42 3.87
C LEU A 49 -11.09 3.58 4.87
N GLY A 50 -12.21 3.98 5.48
CA GLY A 50 -12.32 5.26 6.14
C GLY A 50 -12.14 6.42 5.15
N PRO A 51 -11.42 7.49 5.51
CA PRO A 51 -11.21 8.63 4.62
C PRO A 51 -10.41 8.25 3.36
N VAL A 52 -10.94 8.66 2.20
CA VAL A 52 -10.30 8.53 0.88
C VAL A 52 -9.76 9.89 0.42
N LEU A 53 -10.56 10.95 0.56
CA LEU A 53 -10.14 12.35 0.33
C LEU A 53 -10.66 13.24 1.46
N ARG A 54 -9.77 14.02 2.06
CA ARG A 54 -10.05 15.02 3.11
C ARG A 54 -9.86 16.43 2.55
N ASN A 55 -10.57 17.39 3.14
CA ASN A 55 -10.40 18.82 2.84
C ASN A 55 -10.46 19.12 1.34
N VAL A 56 -11.33 18.45 0.60
CA VAL A 56 -11.47 18.64 -0.85
C VAL A 56 -11.90 20.07 -1.10
N ARG A 57 -11.07 20.81 -1.84
CA ARG A 57 -11.36 22.16 -2.33
C ARG A 57 -11.64 22.08 -3.82
N LEU A 58 -12.69 22.79 -4.25
CA LEU A 58 -13.08 22.91 -5.66
C LEU A 58 -12.45 24.17 -6.23
N GLY A 59 -11.90 24.06 -7.43
CA GLY A 59 -11.13 25.11 -8.08
C GLY A 59 -11.19 25.04 -9.60
N LEU A 60 -10.64 26.07 -10.23
CA LEU A 60 -10.23 26.04 -11.62
C LEU A 60 -8.71 25.91 -11.71
N ARG A 61 -8.24 25.21 -12.74
CA ARG A 61 -6.82 25.10 -13.07
C ARG A 61 -6.24 26.51 -13.23
N GLY A 62 -5.23 26.84 -12.44
CA GLY A 62 -4.54 28.13 -12.56
C GLY A 62 -5.06 29.27 -11.68
N THR A 63 -5.63 28.98 -10.50
CA THR A 63 -5.65 29.85 -9.29
C THR A 63 -6.96 30.53 -8.85
N GLU A 64 -8.14 30.15 -9.36
CA GLU A 64 -9.41 30.59 -8.74
C GLU A 64 -10.02 29.49 -7.87
N ALA A 65 -10.04 29.72 -6.55
CA ALA A 65 -10.83 28.92 -5.62
C ALA A 65 -12.31 29.20 -5.88
N VAL A 66 -13.09 28.14 -6.01
CA VAL A 66 -14.54 28.27 -6.14
C VAL A 66 -15.09 28.74 -4.78
N THR A 67 -15.92 29.77 -4.76
CA THR A 67 -16.52 30.32 -3.52
C THR A 67 -18.02 30.58 -3.67
N GLY A 68 -18.67 30.85 -2.53
CA GLY A 68 -20.12 31.05 -2.46
C GLY A 68 -20.87 29.79 -2.84
N TRP A 69 -20.53 28.68 -2.19
CA TRP A 69 -21.10 27.36 -2.45
C TRP A 69 -22.48 27.26 -1.83
N THR A 70 -23.34 26.53 -2.52
CA THR A 70 -24.50 25.87 -1.93
C THR A 70 -24.41 24.39 -2.26
N ALA A 71 -24.80 23.54 -1.31
CA ALA A 71 -24.86 22.11 -1.50
C ALA A 71 -26.29 21.61 -1.31
N GLU A 72 -26.70 20.63 -2.12
CA GLU A 72 -27.98 19.95 -1.96
C GLU A 72 -27.86 18.49 -2.35
N ARG A 73 -28.80 17.68 -1.85
CA ARG A 73 -29.00 16.33 -2.38
C ARG A 73 -29.78 16.42 -3.68
N SER A 74 -29.25 15.82 -4.73
CA SER A 74 -29.91 15.63 -6.01
C SER A 74 -30.34 14.18 -6.13
N GLY A 75 -31.64 13.90 -6.00
CA GLY A 75 -32.14 12.52 -5.88
C GLY A 75 -31.75 11.87 -4.55
N GLN A 76 -31.62 10.54 -4.52
CA GLN A 76 -31.31 9.80 -3.28
C GLN A 76 -29.81 9.79 -2.96
N ASP A 77 -28.95 9.69 -3.98
CA ASP A 77 -27.55 9.31 -3.76
C ASP A 77 -26.53 10.32 -4.32
N GLN A 78 -26.96 11.45 -4.89
CA GLN A 78 -26.04 12.40 -5.52
C GLN A 78 -25.93 13.70 -4.73
N LEU A 79 -24.70 14.19 -4.59
CA LEU A 79 -24.43 15.50 -4.02
C LEU A 79 -24.20 16.49 -5.16
N LEU A 80 -24.96 17.58 -5.14
CA LEU A 80 -24.83 18.67 -6.08
C LEU A 80 -24.35 19.92 -5.35
N ILE A 81 -23.24 20.48 -5.81
CA ILE A 81 -22.70 21.74 -5.30
C ILE A 81 -22.81 22.77 -6.41
N ARG A 82 -23.38 23.94 -6.13
CA ARG A 82 -23.39 25.07 -7.03
C ARG A 82 -22.59 26.20 -6.43
N SER A 83 -21.82 26.89 -7.24
CA SER A 83 -21.07 28.07 -6.81
C SER A 83 -21.53 29.30 -7.57
N SER A 84 -21.26 30.45 -6.97
CA SER A 84 -21.51 31.77 -7.58
C SER A 84 -20.25 32.42 -8.14
N ARG A 85 -19.07 32.02 -7.66
CA ARG A 85 -17.78 32.60 -8.04
C ARG A 85 -16.71 31.52 -8.25
N PRO A 86 -16.45 31.10 -9.50
CA PRO A 86 -17.29 31.34 -10.69
C PRO A 86 -18.62 30.57 -10.61
N MET A 87 -19.57 30.89 -11.48
CA MET A 87 -20.81 30.12 -11.60
C MET A 87 -20.54 28.77 -12.25
N MET A 88 -20.68 27.70 -11.48
CA MET A 88 -20.51 26.33 -11.95
C MET A 88 -21.26 25.37 -11.05
N SER A 89 -21.47 24.15 -11.55
CA SER A 89 -21.99 23.06 -10.73
C SER A 89 -21.03 21.89 -10.73
N TRP A 90 -20.97 21.24 -9.57
CA TRP A 90 -20.18 20.04 -9.33
C TRP A 90 -21.11 18.95 -8.84
N ARG A 91 -20.87 17.72 -9.29
CA ARG A 91 -21.64 16.57 -8.84
C ARG A 91 -20.71 15.48 -8.33
N PHE A 92 -21.10 14.87 -7.22
CA PHE A 92 -20.48 13.67 -6.67
C PHE A 92 -21.53 12.56 -6.68
N GLU A 93 -21.24 11.48 -7.39
CA GLU A 93 -22.15 10.35 -7.61
C GLU A 93 -21.45 9.07 -7.14
N PRO A 94 -21.66 8.66 -5.87
CA PRO A 94 -21.35 7.32 -5.39
C PRO A 94 -21.90 6.22 -6.30
N GLY A 95 -21.06 5.24 -6.62
CA GLY A 95 -21.42 4.05 -7.37
C GLY A 95 -20.70 2.80 -6.86
N PRO A 96 -21.02 1.61 -7.38
CA PRO A 96 -20.34 0.38 -7.02
C PRO A 96 -18.84 0.47 -7.32
N ASP A 97 -18.00 0.37 -6.29
CA ASP A 97 -16.53 0.45 -6.39
C ASP A 97 -16.00 1.68 -7.13
N GLN A 98 -16.79 2.75 -7.26
CA GLN A 98 -16.35 3.99 -7.90
C GLN A 98 -17.09 5.21 -7.37
N LEU A 99 -16.42 6.36 -7.37
CA LEU A 99 -17.02 7.67 -7.17
C LEU A 99 -16.83 8.49 -8.44
N THR A 100 -17.94 8.91 -9.06
CA THR A 100 -17.91 9.84 -10.18
C THR A 100 -17.98 11.27 -9.68
N ILE A 101 -17.06 12.10 -10.14
CA ILE A 101 -17.00 13.53 -9.85
C ILE A 101 -17.11 14.25 -11.19
N SER A 102 -18.08 15.12 -11.38
CA SER A 102 -18.24 15.89 -12.62
C SER A 102 -18.39 17.37 -12.36
N SER A 103 -18.08 18.18 -13.37
CA SER A 103 -18.20 19.63 -13.32
C SER A 103 -18.70 20.19 -14.63
N THR A 104 -19.33 21.36 -14.59
CA THR A 104 -19.75 22.09 -15.80
C THR A 104 -18.61 22.87 -16.47
N SER A 105 -17.41 22.88 -15.89
CA SER A 105 -16.24 23.51 -16.49
C SER A 105 -15.19 22.47 -16.84
N TYR A 106 -14.61 22.60 -18.04
CA TYR A 106 -13.51 21.74 -18.49
C TYR A 106 -12.21 21.98 -17.69
N ASP A 107 -12.01 23.22 -17.22
CA ASP A 107 -10.84 23.60 -16.42
C ASP A 107 -11.00 23.28 -14.92
N ALA A 108 -12.07 22.57 -14.56
CA ALA A 108 -12.33 22.15 -13.20
C ALA A 108 -11.18 21.31 -12.63
N GLN A 109 -10.83 21.58 -11.38
CA GLN A 109 -9.83 20.86 -10.64
C GLN A 109 -10.25 20.76 -9.18
N LEU A 110 -9.98 19.62 -8.55
CA LEU A 110 -10.05 19.51 -7.10
C LEU A 110 -8.64 19.33 -6.50
N THR A 111 -8.45 19.92 -5.32
CA THR A 111 -7.28 19.66 -4.48
C THR A 111 -7.74 19.07 -3.17
N ALA A 112 -7.04 18.08 -2.65
CA ALA A 112 -7.42 17.37 -1.45
C ALA A 112 -6.19 16.81 -0.75
N THR A 113 -6.41 16.21 0.41
CA THR A 113 -5.42 15.38 1.08
C THR A 113 -5.94 13.95 1.15
N ALA A 114 -5.16 12.97 0.70
CA ALA A 114 -5.50 11.55 0.84
C ALA A 114 -4.61 10.92 1.91
N PRO A 115 -5.18 10.13 2.85
CA PRO A 115 -4.36 9.31 3.73
C PRO A 115 -3.51 8.33 2.91
N ALA A 116 -2.24 8.25 3.25
CA ALA A 116 -1.26 7.33 2.69
C ALA A 116 -0.21 6.92 3.75
N PRO A 117 -0.64 6.35 4.90
CA PRO A 117 0.28 5.80 5.91
C PRO A 117 1.08 4.62 5.36
N VAL A 118 1.98 4.05 6.16
CA VAL A 118 2.79 2.87 5.78
C VAL A 118 1.95 1.65 5.35
N THR A 119 0.68 1.58 5.74
CA THR A 119 -0.27 0.53 5.33
C THR A 119 -1.06 0.89 4.06
N ARG A 120 -1.00 2.11 3.57
CA ARG A 120 -1.65 2.56 2.33
C ARG A 120 -0.65 3.32 1.45
N ILE A 121 -0.03 2.60 0.53
CA ILE A 121 1.16 3.06 -0.18
C ILE A 121 0.84 3.48 -1.61
N PRO A 122 1.51 4.52 -2.15
CA PRO A 122 1.48 4.79 -3.58
C PRO A 122 1.93 3.58 -4.38
N THR A 123 1.17 3.26 -5.41
CA THR A 123 1.40 2.08 -6.24
C THR A 123 1.12 2.41 -7.70
N ARG A 124 1.53 1.50 -8.57
CA ARG A 124 1.16 1.49 -9.97
C ARG A 124 0.34 0.22 -10.21
N LEU A 125 -0.92 0.39 -10.59
CA LEU A 125 -1.83 -0.72 -10.83
C LEU A 125 -1.65 -1.28 -12.24
N ILE A 126 -2.04 -2.54 -12.44
CA ILE A 126 -2.17 -3.14 -13.77
C ILE A 126 -3.21 -2.38 -14.58
N ASP A 127 -2.97 -2.17 -15.87
CA ASP A 127 -3.87 -1.42 -16.76
C ASP A 127 -4.37 -2.35 -17.85
N ARG A 128 -5.66 -2.68 -17.88
CA ARG A 128 -6.22 -3.62 -18.88
C ARG A 128 -6.09 -3.13 -20.33
N GLU A 129 -5.92 -1.82 -20.52
CA GLU A 129 -5.67 -1.22 -21.84
C GLU A 129 -4.16 -1.05 -22.11
N GLY A 130 -3.35 -1.59 -21.22
CA GLY A 130 -1.89 -1.54 -21.20
C GLY A 130 -1.19 -2.45 -22.19
N ALA A 131 0.15 -2.43 -22.14
CA ALA A 131 0.98 -3.27 -22.97
C ALA A 131 0.89 -4.73 -22.49
N PRO A 132 0.44 -5.67 -23.34
CA PRO A 132 0.28 -7.06 -22.94
C PRO A 132 1.64 -7.70 -22.69
N VAL A 133 1.77 -8.45 -21.60
CA VAL A 133 2.93 -9.26 -21.25
C VAL A 133 2.48 -10.62 -20.74
N VAL A 134 3.33 -11.63 -20.87
CA VAL A 134 3.07 -12.97 -20.32
C VAL A 134 4.17 -13.28 -19.32
N TRP A 135 3.78 -13.46 -18.06
CA TRP A 135 4.70 -13.85 -17.00
C TRP A 135 4.92 -15.36 -17.02
N LEU A 136 6.17 -15.77 -17.21
CA LEU A 136 6.61 -17.17 -17.18
C LEU A 136 7.34 -17.46 -15.86
N GLY A 137 6.71 -17.15 -14.73
CA GLY A 137 7.34 -17.10 -13.40
C GLY A 137 8.09 -18.36 -12.95
N ASN A 138 7.79 -19.51 -13.55
CA ASN A 138 8.39 -20.80 -13.22
C ASN A 138 9.29 -21.37 -14.34
N GLY A 139 9.66 -20.55 -15.33
CA GLY A 139 10.49 -20.99 -16.45
C GLY A 139 11.81 -21.65 -16.02
N GLU A 140 12.42 -21.12 -14.97
CA GLU A 140 13.70 -21.61 -14.41
C GLU A 140 13.57 -22.99 -13.75
N VAL A 141 12.41 -23.31 -13.16
CA VAL A 141 12.18 -24.57 -12.43
C VAL A 141 11.49 -25.66 -13.26
N LYS A 142 11.11 -25.35 -14.50
CA LYS A 142 10.55 -26.32 -15.45
C LYS A 142 11.46 -27.55 -15.60
N GLY A 143 12.78 -27.31 -15.67
CA GLY A 143 13.78 -28.36 -15.80
C GLY A 143 14.03 -29.16 -14.52
N SER A 144 13.71 -28.61 -13.33
CA SER A 144 14.02 -29.25 -12.05
C SER A 144 12.87 -30.08 -11.49
N TYR A 145 11.63 -29.58 -11.55
CA TYR A 145 10.47 -30.23 -10.93
C TYR A 145 9.40 -30.70 -11.92
N GLY A 146 9.65 -30.59 -13.24
CA GLY A 146 8.73 -31.09 -14.27
C GLY A 146 7.37 -30.38 -14.32
N ALA A 147 7.27 -29.20 -13.72
CA ALA A 147 6.03 -28.43 -13.69
C ALA A 147 5.70 -27.82 -15.06
N GLU A 148 4.41 -27.79 -15.41
CA GLU A 148 3.94 -26.94 -16.50
C GLU A 148 4.19 -25.47 -16.13
N VAL A 149 4.55 -24.65 -17.13
CA VAL A 149 4.73 -23.20 -16.95
C VAL A 149 3.51 -22.51 -17.54
N PRO A 150 2.39 -22.39 -16.79
CA PRO A 150 1.29 -21.58 -17.26
C PRO A 150 1.79 -20.13 -17.36
N GLY A 151 1.77 -19.58 -18.57
CA GLY A 151 2.00 -18.16 -18.75
C GLY A 151 0.81 -17.40 -18.17
N VAL A 152 1.06 -16.45 -17.27
CA VAL A 152 0.02 -15.58 -16.71
C VAL A 152 -0.02 -14.30 -17.57
N PRO A 153 -1.07 -14.08 -18.39
CA PRO A 153 -1.22 -12.83 -19.12
C PRO A 153 -1.39 -11.68 -18.12
N SER A 154 -0.73 -10.57 -18.41
CA SER A 154 -0.81 -9.34 -17.62
C SER A 154 -0.69 -8.15 -18.56
N PHE A 155 -1.01 -6.96 -18.08
CA PHE A 155 -1.02 -5.76 -18.89
C PHE A 155 -0.27 -4.64 -18.17
N LEU A 156 0.94 -4.37 -18.63
CA LEU A 156 1.77 -3.30 -18.07
C LEU A 156 1.11 -1.94 -18.34
N PRO A 157 1.26 -0.97 -17.43
CA PRO A 157 0.50 0.28 -17.56
C PRO A 157 0.85 1.06 -18.82
N ARG A 158 -0.16 1.66 -19.48
CA ARG A 158 0.00 2.32 -20.79
C ARG A 158 1.10 3.38 -20.84
N GLN A 159 1.31 4.10 -19.75
CA GLN A 159 2.35 5.11 -19.63
C GLN A 159 3.61 4.52 -19.02
N ASN A 160 4.73 4.56 -19.76
CA ASN A 160 6.05 4.06 -19.33
C ASN A 160 6.05 2.56 -18.96
N PRO A 161 5.50 1.65 -19.80
CA PRO A 161 5.45 0.21 -19.50
C PRO A 161 6.84 -0.40 -19.24
N GLU A 162 7.90 0.19 -19.81
CA GLU A 162 9.30 -0.22 -19.65
C GLU A 162 9.96 0.18 -18.32
N VAL A 163 9.30 1.02 -17.52
CA VAL A 163 9.88 1.53 -16.26
C VAL A 163 9.42 0.70 -15.07
N MET A 164 10.38 0.06 -14.39
CA MET A 164 10.20 -0.53 -13.07
C MET A 164 10.46 0.49 -11.97
N TYR A 165 9.60 0.52 -10.95
CA TYR A 165 9.76 1.40 -9.80
C TYR A 165 10.05 0.56 -8.56
N PHE A 166 11.11 0.94 -7.83
CA PHE A 166 11.39 0.42 -6.51
C PHE A 166 11.15 1.54 -5.51
N SER A 167 10.33 1.27 -4.50
CA SER A 167 10.05 2.22 -3.42
C SER A 167 10.50 1.64 -2.09
N LEU A 168 11.29 2.40 -1.34
CA LEU A 168 11.61 2.11 0.06
C LEU A 168 11.08 3.27 0.91
N GLY A 169 10.16 2.96 1.83
CA GLY A 169 9.50 3.95 2.69
C GLY A 169 8.37 4.73 2.00
N GLN A 170 8.03 5.89 2.55
CA GLN A 170 6.89 6.71 2.13
C GLN A 170 7.26 7.59 0.92
N VAL A 171 7.22 6.99 -0.26
CA VAL A 171 7.56 7.65 -1.53
C VAL A 171 6.44 8.57 -2.04
N SER A 172 6.78 9.51 -2.93
CA SER A 172 5.83 10.14 -3.85
C SER A 172 6.49 10.36 -5.20
N ASN A 173 5.70 10.24 -6.27
CA ASN A 173 6.16 10.47 -7.63
C ASN A 173 4.96 11.03 -8.42
N PRO A 174 5.13 12.13 -9.17
CA PRO A 174 4.04 12.72 -9.96
C PRO A 174 3.40 11.78 -11.00
N LEU A 175 4.04 10.66 -11.35
CA LEU A 175 3.51 9.64 -12.25
C LEU A 175 2.64 8.59 -11.54
N LEU A 176 2.67 8.56 -10.20
CA LEU A 176 1.83 7.67 -9.41
C LEU A 176 0.52 8.38 -9.07
N HIS A 177 -0.59 7.76 -9.45
CA HIS A 177 -1.95 8.25 -9.27
C HIS A 177 -2.84 7.22 -8.55
N SER A 178 -2.26 6.18 -7.96
CA SER A 178 -3.02 5.13 -7.28
C SER A 178 -2.38 4.82 -5.92
N LEU A 179 -3.21 4.35 -4.98
CA LEU A 179 -2.80 3.87 -3.66
C LEU A 179 -3.21 2.41 -3.49
N PHE A 180 -2.46 1.61 -2.73
CA PHE A 180 -2.87 0.28 -2.31
C PHE A 180 -2.96 0.21 -0.79
N ASP A 181 -4.16 -0.06 -0.27
CA ASP A 181 -4.40 -0.25 1.15
C ASP A 181 -4.18 -1.72 1.51
N ARG A 182 -3.05 -1.99 2.16
CA ARG A 182 -2.61 -3.33 2.54
C ARG A 182 -3.52 -3.98 3.57
N SER A 183 -4.11 -3.18 4.48
CA SER A 183 -4.97 -3.67 5.54
C SER A 183 -6.28 -4.25 5.01
N THR A 184 -6.82 -3.65 3.95
CA THR A 184 -8.10 -4.04 3.35
C THR A 184 -7.95 -4.84 2.05
N GLY A 185 -6.77 -4.81 1.43
CA GLY A 185 -6.50 -5.40 0.12
C GLY A 185 -7.15 -4.65 -1.05
N ILE A 186 -7.57 -3.40 -0.84
CA ILE A 186 -8.23 -2.56 -1.85
C ILE A 186 -7.21 -1.63 -2.50
N ALA A 187 -7.16 -1.61 -3.82
CA ALA A 187 -6.48 -0.54 -4.54
C ALA A 187 -7.45 0.64 -4.78
N ILE A 188 -6.94 1.86 -4.63
CA ILE A 188 -7.63 3.12 -4.90
C ILE A 188 -6.95 3.73 -6.13
N ASP A 189 -7.69 3.92 -7.21
CA ASP A 189 -7.18 4.44 -8.46
C ASP A 189 -7.80 5.82 -8.73
N PHE A 190 -6.98 6.85 -8.72
CA PHE A 190 -7.40 8.19 -9.11
C PHE A 190 -7.24 8.37 -10.63
N PRO A 191 -7.88 9.37 -11.25
CA PRO A 191 -7.72 9.61 -12.68
C PRO A 191 -6.26 9.76 -13.10
N LEU A 192 -5.92 9.35 -14.32
CA LEU A 192 -4.56 9.28 -14.87
C LEU A 192 -3.73 10.58 -14.71
N HIS A 193 -4.37 11.74 -14.79
CA HIS A 193 -3.72 13.04 -14.65
C HIS A 193 -3.68 13.58 -13.20
N THR A 194 -4.02 12.74 -12.23
CA THR A 194 -3.92 13.05 -10.81
C THR A 194 -2.45 13.19 -10.43
N ARG A 195 -2.13 14.27 -9.72
CA ARG A 195 -0.81 14.46 -9.10
C ARG A 195 -0.90 14.16 -7.62
N MET A 196 0.00 13.31 -7.14
CA MET A 196 0.18 13.04 -5.73
C MET A 196 1.56 13.50 -5.26
N LEU A 197 1.59 14.35 -4.24
CA LEU A 197 2.82 14.86 -3.63
C LEU A 197 2.77 14.56 -2.14
N ARG A 198 3.82 13.92 -1.61
CA ARG A 198 3.94 13.65 -0.17
C ARG A 198 3.91 14.96 0.60
N ASN A 199 3.10 15.03 1.64
CA ASN A 199 3.11 16.18 2.53
C ASN A 199 4.40 16.15 3.37
N ALA A 200 5.16 17.25 3.38
CA ALA A 200 6.41 17.36 4.10
C ALA A 200 6.22 17.47 5.63
N ALA A 201 5.05 17.95 6.07
CA ALA A 201 4.71 18.08 7.49
C ALA A 201 4.08 16.81 8.06
N ASP A 202 3.41 16.01 7.23
CA ASP A 202 2.80 14.74 7.61
C ASP A 202 3.06 13.68 6.52
N ALA A 203 3.97 12.75 6.80
CA ALA A 203 4.34 11.73 5.84
C ALA A 203 3.23 10.68 5.63
N ASP A 204 2.24 10.59 6.52
CA ASP A 204 1.08 9.71 6.36
C ASP A 204 0.01 10.29 5.43
N GLU A 205 0.27 11.43 4.80
CA GLU A 205 -0.65 12.09 3.89
C GLU A 205 0.00 12.47 2.55
N VAL A 206 -0.79 12.41 1.48
CA VAL A 206 -0.41 12.96 0.17
C VAL A 206 -1.38 14.07 -0.21
N ALA A 207 -0.83 15.19 -0.67
CA ALA A 207 -1.59 16.21 -1.37
C ALA A 207 -1.96 15.67 -2.75
N VAL A 208 -3.26 15.69 -3.06
CA VAL A 208 -3.82 15.17 -4.30
C VAL A 208 -4.39 16.33 -5.10
N THR A 209 -4.06 16.40 -6.38
CA THR A 209 -4.66 17.34 -7.33
C THR A 209 -5.25 16.56 -8.49
N ILE A 210 -6.57 16.61 -8.66
CA ILE A 210 -7.31 15.86 -9.68
C ILE A 210 -7.94 16.84 -10.67
N PRO A 211 -7.49 16.85 -11.94
CA PRO A 211 -8.23 17.50 -13.02
C PRO A 211 -9.59 16.81 -13.26
N VAL A 212 -10.65 17.59 -13.44
CA VAL A 212 -12.01 17.09 -13.72
C VAL A 212 -12.42 17.59 -15.11
N GLU A 213 -11.87 16.95 -16.13
CA GLU A 213 -12.15 17.23 -17.54
C GLU A 213 -13.44 16.49 -17.94
N ASP A 214 -14.58 17.16 -17.81
CA ASP A 214 -15.95 16.61 -17.84
C ASP A 214 -16.30 15.72 -16.63
N SER A 215 -15.55 14.62 -16.45
CA SER A 215 -15.71 13.71 -15.33
C SER A 215 -14.40 13.08 -14.88
N ALA A 216 -14.26 12.91 -13.57
CA ALA A 216 -13.18 12.22 -12.90
C ALA A 216 -13.75 11.01 -12.16
N LEU A 217 -13.10 9.86 -12.31
CA LEU A 217 -13.50 8.61 -11.65
C LEU A 217 -12.44 8.22 -10.63
N VAL A 218 -12.81 8.17 -9.35
CA VAL A 218 -12.01 7.52 -8.32
C VAL A 218 -12.53 6.09 -8.21
N ARG A 219 -11.72 5.11 -8.61
CA ARG A 219 -12.11 3.69 -8.65
C ARG A 219 -11.49 2.93 -7.49
N LEU A 220 -12.19 1.90 -7.04
CA LEU A 220 -11.72 0.92 -6.08
C LEU A 220 -11.60 -0.43 -6.78
N TYR A 221 -10.51 -1.14 -6.48
CA TYR A 221 -10.33 -2.53 -6.89
C TYR A 221 -10.23 -3.37 -5.62
N PRO A 222 -11.36 -3.86 -5.08
CA PRO A 222 -11.34 -4.73 -3.92
C PRO A 222 -10.72 -6.09 -4.27
N ASP A 223 -10.05 -6.68 -3.28
CA ASP A 223 -9.40 -7.98 -3.40
C ASP A 223 -8.41 -8.02 -4.58
N TYR A 224 -7.60 -6.96 -4.70
CA TYR A 224 -6.78 -6.68 -5.90
C TYR A 224 -5.91 -7.87 -6.34
N PHE A 225 -5.23 -8.54 -5.41
CA PHE A 225 -4.37 -9.69 -5.75
C PHE A 225 -5.15 -10.90 -6.28
N THR A 226 -6.31 -11.22 -5.70
CA THR A 226 -7.06 -12.42 -6.05
C THR A 226 -7.98 -12.18 -7.25
N LYS A 227 -8.62 -11.01 -7.35
CA LYS A 227 -9.58 -10.68 -8.41
C LYS A 227 -8.99 -9.90 -9.59
N THR A 228 -7.96 -9.08 -9.36
CA THR A 228 -7.37 -8.26 -10.43
C THR A 228 -6.08 -8.88 -10.98
N LEU A 229 -5.22 -9.41 -10.11
CA LEU A 229 -3.98 -10.10 -10.51
C LEU A 229 -4.14 -11.62 -10.67
N GLU A 230 -5.33 -12.16 -10.39
CA GLU A 230 -5.66 -13.57 -10.55
C GLU A 230 -4.69 -14.52 -9.82
N LEU A 231 -4.29 -14.15 -8.60
CA LEU A 231 -3.51 -14.99 -7.70
C LEU A 231 -4.44 -15.66 -6.68
N PRO A 232 -5.08 -16.82 -7.00
CA PRO A 232 -6.19 -17.37 -6.23
C PRO A 232 -5.82 -17.80 -4.80
N PHE A 233 -4.54 -18.08 -4.55
CA PHE A 233 -4.03 -18.51 -3.25
C PHE A 233 -3.28 -17.40 -2.49
N TYR A 234 -3.41 -16.14 -2.94
CA TYR A 234 -2.78 -15.03 -2.25
C TYR A 234 -3.36 -14.86 -0.85
N ILE A 235 -2.46 -14.82 0.13
CA ILE A 235 -2.75 -14.49 1.53
C ILE A 235 -1.81 -13.34 1.90
N PRO A 236 -2.31 -12.24 2.48
CA PRO A 236 -1.45 -11.16 2.95
C PRO A 236 -0.38 -11.68 3.91
N PHE A 237 0.87 -11.27 3.69
CA PHE A 237 1.96 -11.64 4.58
C PHE A 237 1.75 -11.01 5.97
N ASN A 238 1.73 -11.83 7.02
CA ASN A 238 1.69 -11.35 8.39
C ASN A 238 3.07 -10.85 8.80
N ASP A 239 3.25 -9.53 8.78
CA ASP A 239 4.50 -8.86 9.11
C ASP A 239 4.66 -8.56 10.62
N THR A 240 3.77 -9.03 11.50
CA THR A 240 3.89 -8.82 12.96
C THR A 240 5.20 -9.36 13.53
N HIS A 241 5.78 -10.40 12.91
CA HIS A 241 7.08 -10.95 13.30
C HIS A 241 8.29 -10.22 12.68
N PHE A 242 8.07 -9.45 11.62
CA PHE A 242 9.07 -8.72 10.84
C PHE A 242 8.50 -7.36 10.41
N PRO A 243 8.34 -6.40 11.34
CA PRO A 243 7.70 -5.10 11.07
C PRO A 243 8.48 -4.23 10.08
N SER A 244 9.73 -4.61 9.78
CA SER A 244 10.56 -4.06 8.71
C SER A 244 11.25 -5.21 7.98
N ALA A 245 11.67 -4.97 6.72
CA ALA A 245 12.48 -5.94 5.99
C ALA A 245 13.74 -6.32 6.81
N PRO A 246 13.94 -7.61 7.12
CA PRO A 246 15.08 -8.04 7.92
C PRO A 246 16.38 -7.92 7.12
N MET A 247 17.42 -7.37 7.75
CA MET A 247 18.78 -7.35 7.19
C MET A 247 19.56 -8.56 7.67
N VAL A 248 19.89 -9.43 6.72
CA VAL A 248 20.46 -10.76 6.96
C VAL A 248 21.76 -10.93 6.19
N TRP A 249 22.77 -11.46 6.85
CA TRP A 249 23.95 -12.01 6.19
C TRP A 249 23.78 -13.53 6.13
N SER A 250 23.99 -14.11 4.95
CA SER A 250 23.97 -15.57 4.73
C SER A 250 25.37 -16.04 4.37
N SER A 251 25.79 -17.17 4.93
CA SER A 251 27.09 -17.78 4.61
C SER A 251 27.16 -18.32 3.19
N TRP A 252 26.03 -18.62 2.53
CA TRP A 252 25.99 -19.29 1.23
C TRP A 252 26.74 -18.51 0.15
N THR A 253 26.52 -17.20 0.07
CA THR A 253 27.09 -16.35 -0.99
C THR A 253 28.60 -16.16 -0.89
N SER A 254 29.21 -16.55 0.24
CA SER A 254 30.66 -16.41 0.48
C SER A 254 31.38 -17.76 0.55
N TYR A 255 30.76 -18.76 1.16
CA TYR A 255 31.43 -20.01 1.52
C TYR A 255 30.77 -21.25 0.93
N TYR A 256 29.54 -21.13 0.42
CA TYR A 256 28.71 -22.29 0.08
C TYR A 256 28.73 -23.32 1.22
N GLU A 257 28.80 -24.60 0.87
CA GLU A 257 28.87 -25.73 1.80
C GLU A 257 30.17 -25.80 2.60
N ALA A 258 31.20 -25.02 2.27
CA ALA A 258 32.49 -25.07 2.95
C ALA A 258 32.52 -24.25 4.26
N VAL A 259 31.43 -23.54 4.59
CA VAL A 259 31.33 -22.67 5.78
C VAL A 259 31.74 -23.38 7.08
N THR A 260 32.58 -22.74 7.89
CA THR A 260 33.00 -23.25 9.20
C THR A 260 32.48 -22.38 10.35
N GLU A 261 32.57 -22.89 11.58
CA GLU A 261 32.27 -22.11 12.78
C GLU A 261 33.11 -20.82 12.87
N ALA A 262 34.40 -20.91 12.52
CA ALA A 262 35.30 -19.76 12.51
C ALA A 262 34.85 -18.69 11.51
N ASP A 263 34.27 -19.09 10.37
CA ASP A 263 33.72 -18.14 9.39
C ASP A 263 32.52 -17.40 9.95
N ILE A 264 31.59 -18.12 10.59
CA ILE A 264 30.41 -17.52 11.22
C ILE A 264 30.84 -16.55 12.33
N VAL A 265 31.78 -16.97 13.19
CA VAL A 265 32.32 -16.14 14.29
C VAL A 265 32.92 -14.84 13.75
N ARG A 266 33.81 -14.94 12.75
CA ARG A 266 34.48 -13.79 12.14
C ARG A 266 33.49 -12.79 11.54
N ASN A 267 32.49 -13.27 10.79
CA ASN A 267 31.49 -12.40 10.18
C ASN A 267 30.56 -11.80 11.23
N THR A 268 30.20 -12.56 12.28
CA THR A 268 29.41 -12.05 13.41
C THR A 268 30.10 -10.88 14.10
N ASP A 269 31.40 -11.01 14.40
CA ASP A 269 32.18 -9.93 15.01
C ASP A 269 32.18 -8.68 14.14
N TRP A 270 32.54 -8.85 12.85
CA TRP A 270 32.61 -7.72 11.93
C TRP A 270 31.25 -7.03 11.74
N LEU A 271 30.16 -7.78 11.56
CA LEU A 271 28.82 -7.23 11.41
C LEU A 271 28.36 -6.50 12.67
N SER A 272 28.65 -7.06 13.85
CA SER A 272 28.30 -6.45 15.13
C SER A 272 29.00 -5.11 15.34
N GLU A 273 30.29 -5.04 15.01
CA GLU A 273 31.11 -3.84 15.19
C GLU A 273 30.83 -2.76 14.14
N ASN A 274 30.52 -3.15 12.90
CA ASN A 274 30.51 -2.22 11.76
C ASN A 274 29.11 -1.92 11.21
N LEU A 275 28.20 -2.90 11.16
CA LEU A 275 26.91 -2.76 10.47
C LEU A 275 25.68 -2.76 11.38
N ARG A 276 25.81 -3.23 12.63
CA ARG A 276 24.72 -3.22 13.61
C ARG A 276 24.13 -1.81 13.84
N PRO A 277 24.93 -0.72 13.96
CA PRO A 277 24.39 0.63 14.08
C PRO A 277 23.56 1.10 12.87
N TYR A 278 23.75 0.45 11.72
CA TYR A 278 23.03 0.75 10.47
C TYR A 278 21.85 -0.22 10.23
N GLY A 279 21.50 -1.02 11.24
CA GLY A 279 20.30 -1.86 11.26
C GLY A 279 20.50 -3.32 10.87
N PHE A 280 21.74 -3.78 10.66
CA PHE A 280 22.01 -5.19 10.41
C PHE A 280 21.64 -6.05 11.64
N GLN A 281 20.86 -7.11 11.42
CA GLN A 281 20.17 -7.82 12.50
C GLN A 281 20.50 -9.30 12.59
N TYR A 282 20.73 -9.98 11.46
CA TYR A 282 20.80 -11.44 11.44
C TYR A 282 22.09 -11.98 10.83
N VAL A 283 22.57 -13.08 11.42
CA VAL A 283 23.63 -13.94 10.87
C VAL A 283 23.00 -15.31 10.64
N GLN A 284 22.95 -15.75 9.39
CA GLN A 284 22.40 -17.04 9.00
C GLN A 284 23.54 -18.01 8.67
N LEU A 285 23.52 -19.18 9.32
CA LEU A 285 24.25 -20.35 8.85
C LEU A 285 23.42 -21.02 7.76
N ASP A 286 23.96 -21.01 6.54
CA ASP A 286 23.38 -21.69 5.38
C ASP A 286 23.87 -23.15 5.28
N ASP A 287 23.62 -23.82 4.16
CA ASP A 287 23.95 -25.23 3.93
C ASP A 287 25.44 -25.60 4.23
N GLY A 288 25.67 -26.85 4.61
CA GLY A 288 26.99 -27.44 4.90
C GLY A 288 27.20 -27.88 6.35
N TYR A 289 26.15 -27.94 7.17
CA TYR A 289 26.25 -28.29 8.60
C TYR A 289 25.67 -29.65 8.97
N ASP A 290 24.86 -30.29 8.11
CA ASP A 290 23.98 -31.41 8.52
C ASP A 290 24.06 -32.70 7.68
N ARG A 291 25.05 -32.82 6.80
CA ARG A 291 25.13 -33.95 5.87
C ARG A 291 25.80 -35.18 6.48
N ASP A 292 25.29 -36.34 6.14
CA ASP A 292 25.99 -37.61 6.35
C ASP A 292 26.99 -37.92 5.22
N GLU A 293 27.62 -39.10 5.30
CA GLU A 293 28.56 -39.58 4.28
C GLU A 293 27.91 -39.82 2.91
N THR A 294 26.58 -39.98 2.87
CA THR A 294 25.80 -40.16 1.63
C THR A 294 25.30 -38.84 1.03
N GLY A 295 25.55 -37.71 1.72
CA GLY A 295 25.15 -36.37 1.30
C GLY A 295 23.69 -36.01 1.60
N GLN A 296 22.98 -36.83 2.39
CA GLN A 296 21.60 -36.59 2.78
C GLN A 296 21.53 -35.59 3.95
N HIS A 297 20.45 -34.84 4.05
CA HIS A 297 20.23 -33.83 5.10
C HIS A 297 19.59 -34.44 6.34
N TYR A 298 20.20 -34.25 7.51
CA TYR A 298 19.71 -34.73 8.81
C TYR A 298 19.47 -33.59 9.81
N TRP A 299 19.54 -32.35 9.35
CA TRP A 299 19.40 -31.15 10.18
C TRP A 299 20.30 -31.21 11.42
N ILE A 300 19.74 -31.00 12.61
CA ILE A 300 20.53 -30.99 13.85
C ILE A 300 20.98 -32.40 14.31
N GLU A 301 20.35 -33.47 13.82
CA GLU A 301 20.67 -34.83 14.26
C GLU A 301 22.06 -35.30 13.81
N ASN A 302 22.53 -34.80 12.67
CA ASN A 302 23.87 -35.09 12.17
C ASN A 302 24.71 -33.83 11.98
N TRP A 303 24.78 -33.02 13.04
CA TRP A 303 25.57 -31.80 13.06
C TRP A 303 27.07 -32.08 12.85
N ASP A 304 27.70 -31.46 11.85
CA ASP A 304 29.12 -31.67 11.53
C ASP A 304 30.04 -31.02 12.58
N THR A 305 30.39 -31.80 13.61
CA THR A 305 31.29 -31.41 14.70
C THR A 305 32.72 -31.11 14.27
N ARG A 306 33.14 -31.51 13.06
CA ARG A 306 34.47 -31.16 12.54
C ARG A 306 34.50 -29.71 12.07
N LYS A 307 33.40 -29.24 11.48
CA LYS A 307 33.23 -27.87 11.01
C LYS A 307 32.71 -26.93 12.11
N PHE A 308 31.92 -27.48 13.03
CA PHE A 308 31.21 -26.77 14.09
C PHE A 308 31.36 -27.47 15.46
N PRO A 309 32.58 -27.48 16.02
CA PRO A 309 32.94 -28.28 17.19
C PRO A 309 32.18 -27.92 18.47
N HIS A 310 31.71 -26.68 18.62
CA HIS A 310 30.98 -26.28 19.82
C HIS A 310 29.46 -26.51 19.71
N GLY A 311 28.98 -26.92 18.54
CA GLY A 311 27.57 -27.25 18.33
C GLY A 311 26.66 -26.03 18.10
N PRO A 312 25.39 -26.29 17.74
CA PRO A 312 24.43 -25.27 17.33
C PRO A 312 24.00 -24.35 18.48
N GLN A 313 23.89 -24.87 19.72
CA GLN A 313 23.52 -24.06 20.88
C GLN A 313 24.60 -23.03 21.21
N TRP A 314 25.87 -23.41 21.12
CA TRP A 314 26.97 -22.48 21.33
C TRP A 314 27.00 -21.41 20.24
N LEU A 315 26.91 -21.81 18.97
CA LEU A 315 26.98 -20.89 17.84
C LEU A 315 25.86 -19.84 17.88
N THR A 316 24.63 -20.28 18.16
CA THR A 316 23.49 -19.37 18.31
C THR A 316 23.62 -18.46 19.53
N SER A 317 24.19 -18.95 20.63
CA SER A 317 24.47 -18.14 21.83
C SER A 317 25.55 -17.10 21.57
N TYR A 318 26.59 -17.46 20.81
CA TYR A 318 27.66 -16.55 20.40
C TYR A 318 27.11 -15.38 19.56
N ILE A 319 26.33 -15.67 18.52
CA ILE A 319 25.68 -14.64 17.67
C ILE A 319 24.83 -13.68 18.52
N LYS A 320 24.02 -14.24 19.44
CA LYS A 320 23.18 -13.45 20.36
C LYS A 320 24.00 -12.58 21.31
N SER A 321 25.14 -13.09 21.80
CA SER A 321 26.04 -12.32 22.68
C SER A 321 26.62 -11.08 22.02
N LYS A 322 26.70 -11.07 20.68
CA LYS A 322 27.13 -9.94 19.86
C LYS A 322 25.97 -8.99 19.48
N GLY A 323 24.80 -9.17 20.08
CA GLY A 323 23.63 -8.33 19.85
C GLY A 323 22.97 -8.52 18.48
N LEU A 324 23.24 -9.65 17.82
CA LEU A 324 22.65 -10.07 16.55
C LEU A 324 21.70 -11.26 16.77
N ARG A 325 20.93 -11.63 15.75
CA ARG A 325 19.97 -12.74 15.77
C ARG A 325 20.50 -13.88 14.90
N ALA A 326 20.41 -15.11 15.38
CA ALA A 326 20.82 -16.28 14.61
C ALA A 326 19.70 -16.75 13.67
N GLY A 327 20.07 -17.10 12.43
CA GLY A 327 19.22 -17.80 11.47
C GLY A 327 19.86 -19.13 11.04
N ILE A 328 19.05 -20.05 10.55
CA ILE A 328 19.51 -21.34 10.03
C ILE A 328 18.76 -21.69 8.75
N TRP A 329 19.47 -22.23 7.77
CA TRP A 329 18.89 -22.81 6.57
C TRP A 329 18.50 -24.27 6.80
N LEU A 330 17.41 -24.72 6.19
CA LEU A 330 17.03 -26.14 6.17
C LEU A 330 16.17 -26.44 4.94
N VAL A 331 16.19 -27.70 4.47
CA VAL A 331 15.23 -28.22 3.48
C VAL A 331 14.18 -29.05 4.23
N PRO A 332 13.01 -28.47 4.56
CA PRO A 332 12.06 -29.11 5.47
C PRO A 332 11.44 -30.38 4.88
N ASN A 333 11.44 -30.51 3.56
CA ASN A 333 10.83 -31.62 2.83
C ASN A 333 11.82 -32.71 2.42
N ALA A 334 13.11 -32.58 2.77
CA ALA A 334 14.17 -33.52 2.41
C ALA A 334 14.93 -33.95 3.67
N TYR A 335 14.27 -34.71 4.53
CA TYR A 335 14.86 -35.23 5.75
C TYR A 335 15.30 -36.68 5.57
N GLY A 336 16.58 -37.00 5.79
CA GLY A 336 17.12 -38.36 5.65
C GLY A 336 16.93 -39.24 6.88
N GLY A 337 16.71 -38.64 8.06
CA GLY A 337 16.76 -39.34 9.35
C GLY A 337 15.64 -40.34 9.62
N ALA A 338 14.50 -40.23 8.93
CA ALA A 338 13.34 -41.08 9.23
C ALA A 338 13.02 -42.11 8.13
N VAL A 339 13.82 -42.22 7.06
CA VAL A 339 13.49 -43.08 5.90
C VAL A 339 13.28 -44.55 6.28
N GLN A 340 14.11 -45.09 7.18
CA GLN A 340 14.03 -46.50 7.59
C GLN A 340 12.93 -46.75 8.64
N GLN A 341 12.74 -45.81 9.57
CA GLN A 341 11.82 -45.96 10.71
C GLN A 341 10.38 -45.56 10.36
N HIS A 342 10.23 -44.56 9.49
CA HIS A 342 8.97 -44.01 9.03
C HIS A 342 8.90 -43.92 7.50
N PRO A 343 9.04 -45.05 6.78
CA PRO A 343 9.00 -45.05 5.32
C PRO A 343 7.64 -44.59 4.76
N GLU A 344 6.60 -44.50 5.59
CA GLU A 344 5.27 -43.96 5.27
C GLU A 344 5.21 -42.43 5.24
N TRP A 345 6.19 -41.72 5.80
CA TRP A 345 6.26 -40.25 5.72
C TRP A 345 6.71 -39.75 4.35
N TYR A 346 7.31 -40.63 3.54
CA TYR A 346 7.95 -40.28 2.29
C TYR A 346 7.03 -40.56 1.10
N LEU A 347 7.01 -39.61 0.15
CA LEU A 347 6.36 -39.82 -1.14
C LEU A 347 7.03 -40.99 -1.86
N ARG A 348 6.20 -41.89 -2.41
CA ARG A 348 6.64 -43.02 -3.22
C ARG A 348 6.14 -42.83 -4.63
N TYR A 349 6.98 -43.18 -5.60
CA TYR A 349 6.51 -43.34 -6.97
C TYR A 349 5.53 -44.52 -6.99
N LYS A 350 4.34 -44.32 -7.53
CA LYS A 350 3.36 -45.38 -7.73
C LYS A 350 3.65 -46.16 -9.00
#